data_AF-A0A6I8U919-F1
#
_entry.id   AF-A0A6I8U919-F1
#
_cell.length_a   1.000
_cell.length_b   1.000
_cell.length_c   1.000
_cell.angle_alpha   90.00
_cell.angle_beta   90.00
_cell.angle_gamma   90.00
#
_symmetry.space_group_name_H-M   'P 1'
#
loop_
_entity.id
_entity.type
_entity.pdbx_description
1 polymer ?
#
loop_
_entity_poly.entity_id
_entity_poly.type
_entity_poly.pdbx_seq_one_letter_code
_entity_poly.pdbx_strand_id
1 'polypeptide(L)'
;MDCKKCHLPVNTKDQQYIYCNAPDPEPKCVLERDVEELKSKVETILSMLASHADSVVRHSTPTSSIVFDDTVKGSNLISEMSYAPGRLSESIGGVDNFDLLLTNINATVSEEDVQRMVCRCLGARDNECNNVKKLVPRWVDCSTLDFVSFKIVLDRKWKPAAMMSSTWPKNIKFREFKRRLCTWKPDDM
;
A
#
# COMPACT_ATOMS: atom_id res chain seq x y z
N MET A 1 -18.03 -24.59 36.82
CA MET A 1 -18.18 -24.83 38.27
C MET A 1 -19.61 -24.50 38.63
N ASP A 2 -20.41 -25.53 38.89
CA ASP A 2 -21.83 -25.42 39.16
C ASP A 2 -22.07 -24.86 40.57
N CYS A 3 -22.74 -23.69 40.68
CA CYS A 3 -23.16 -23.17 41.98
C CYS A 3 -24.58 -23.66 42.29
N LYS A 4 -24.68 -24.72 43.08
CA LYS A 4 -25.92 -25.20 43.70
C LYS A 4 -26.20 -24.41 44.98
N LYS A 5 -27.35 -23.71 44.97
CA LYS A 5 -28.37 -23.68 46.04
C LYS A 5 -28.00 -23.15 47.45
N CYS A 6 -28.46 -21.93 47.77
CA CYS A 6 -28.93 -21.53 49.11
C CYS A 6 -30.19 -20.65 48.87
N HIS A 7 -31.43 -21.15 48.93
CA HIS A 7 -32.31 -21.33 50.09
C HIS A 7 -32.51 -20.10 50.99
N LEU A 8 -33.57 -19.34 50.65
CA LEU A 8 -34.52 -18.55 51.46
C LEU A 8 -34.01 -17.34 52.29
N PRO A 9 -34.81 -16.25 52.37
CA PRO A 9 -34.50 -15.08 53.20
C PRO A 9 -34.84 -15.34 54.68
N VAL A 10 -33.86 -15.16 55.56
CA VAL A 10 -34.09 -15.06 57.01
C VAL A 10 -34.59 -13.66 57.32
N ASN A 11 -35.87 -13.57 57.70
CA ASN A 11 -36.46 -12.38 58.29
C ASN A 11 -36.27 -12.45 59.80
N THR A 12 -35.39 -11.60 60.33
CA THR A 12 -35.35 -11.27 61.75
C THR A 12 -35.39 -9.76 61.89
N LYS A 13 -36.53 -9.26 62.39
CA LYS A 13 -36.64 -7.92 62.97
C LYS A 13 -35.67 -7.84 64.16
N ASP A 14 -35.06 -6.68 64.32
CA ASP A 14 -34.16 -6.32 65.43
C ASP A 14 -32.75 -6.93 65.37
N GLN A 15 -31.92 -6.44 64.45
CA GLN A 15 -30.50 -6.21 64.71
C GLN A 15 -29.86 -5.27 63.68
N GLN A 16 -29.10 -4.30 64.20
CA GLN A 16 -28.32 -3.31 63.46
C GLN A 16 -27.09 -4.00 62.85
N TYR A 17 -27.18 -4.36 61.57
CA TYR A 17 -26.11 -5.05 60.85
C TYR A 17 -24.84 -4.18 60.79
N ILE A 18 -23.77 -4.70 61.37
CA ILE A 18 -22.40 -4.26 61.15
C ILE A 18 -22.05 -4.59 59.68
N TYR A 19 -21.86 -3.56 58.85
CA TYR A 19 -21.34 -3.72 57.50
C TYR A 19 -19.87 -4.15 57.59
N CYS A 20 -19.60 -5.43 57.32
CA CYS A 20 -18.27 -5.87 56.95
C CYS A 20 -17.99 -5.37 55.52
N ASN A 21 -17.41 -4.19 55.38
CA ASN A 21 -16.79 -3.77 54.13
C ASN A 21 -15.52 -4.60 53.94
N ALA A 22 -15.66 -5.80 53.38
CA ALA A 22 -14.55 -6.45 52.71
C ALA A 22 -14.21 -5.59 51.47
N PRO A 23 -12.95 -5.19 51.25
CA PRO A 23 -12.57 -4.57 49.99
C PRO A 23 -12.78 -5.60 48.88
N ASP A 24 -13.75 -5.32 48.02
CA ASP A 24 -14.01 -6.05 46.79
C ASP A 24 -12.72 -6.03 45.96
N PRO A 25 -12.16 -7.19 45.54
CA PRO A 25 -11.03 -7.17 44.62
C PRO A 25 -11.50 -6.54 43.31
N GLU A 26 -10.92 -5.38 42.97
CA GLU A 26 -11.25 -4.63 41.77
C GLU A 26 -11.46 -5.55 40.56
N PRO A 27 -12.55 -5.36 39.79
CA PRO A 27 -12.76 -6.14 38.58
C PRO A 27 -11.65 -5.76 37.60
N LYS A 28 -10.63 -6.63 37.50
CA LYS A 28 -9.55 -6.53 36.51
C LYS A 28 -10.18 -6.23 35.16
N CYS A 29 -9.98 -4.98 34.73
CA CYS A 29 -10.70 -4.39 33.62
C CYS A 29 -10.38 -5.20 32.36
N VAL A 30 -11.33 -5.30 31.43
CA VAL A 30 -11.16 -5.99 30.14
C VAL A 30 -9.84 -5.59 29.45
N LEU A 31 -9.42 -4.33 29.64
CA LEU A 31 -8.14 -3.79 29.21
C LEU A 31 -6.90 -4.53 29.73
N GLU A 32 -6.89 -5.00 30.97
CA GLU A 32 -5.74 -5.72 31.54
C GLU A 32 -5.57 -7.09 30.89
N ARG A 33 -6.69 -7.75 30.54
CA ARG A 33 -6.70 -9.00 29.79
C ARG A 33 -6.16 -8.81 28.37
N ASP A 34 -6.63 -7.76 27.69
CA ASP A 34 -6.21 -7.45 26.32
C ASP A 34 -4.71 -7.08 26.26
N VAL A 35 -4.22 -6.36 27.28
CA VAL A 35 -2.79 -6.03 27.43
C VAL A 35 -1.96 -7.29 27.63
N GLU A 36 -2.41 -8.23 28.46
CA GLU A 36 -1.67 -9.47 28.70
C GLU A 36 -1.68 -10.39 27.47
N GLU A 37 -2.81 -10.47 26.75
CA GLU A 37 -2.90 -11.18 25.47
C GLU A 37 -1.95 -10.56 24.43
N LEU A 38 -1.88 -9.23 24.36
CA LEU A 38 -0.97 -8.54 23.45
C LEU A 38 0.49 -8.81 23.78
N LYS A 39 0.88 -8.77 25.07
CA LYS A 39 2.25 -9.11 25.50
C LYS A 39 2.63 -10.52 25.08
N SER A 40 1.75 -11.51 25.28
CA SER A 40 1.98 -12.89 24.89
C SER A 40 2.19 -13.05 23.37
N LYS A 41 1.41 -12.33 22.55
CA LYS A 41 1.59 -12.33 21.08
C LYS A 41 2.93 -11.71 20.66
N VAL A 42 3.35 -10.63 21.29
CA VAL A 42 4.64 -9.99 21.01
C VAL A 42 5.80 -10.91 21.37
N GLU A 43 5.76 -11.59 22.51
CA GLU A 43 6.78 -12.54 22.94
C GLU A 43 6.89 -13.74 21.98
N THR A 44 5.76 -14.20 21.44
CA THR A 44 5.72 -15.24 20.42
C THR A 44 6.43 -14.80 19.13
N ILE A 45 6.17 -13.58 18.66
CA ILE A 45 6.82 -13.03 17.46
C ILE A 45 8.33 -12.88 17.69
N LEU A 46 8.75 -12.37 18.85
CA LEU A 46 10.15 -12.24 19.19
C LEU A 46 10.86 -13.59 19.22
N SER A 47 10.20 -14.63 19.75
CA SER A 47 10.71 -16.00 19.76
C SER A 47 10.84 -16.57 18.34
N MET A 48 9.87 -16.30 17.47
CA MET A 48 9.94 -16.69 16.05
C MET A 48 11.11 -16.00 15.33
N LEU A 49 11.29 -14.70 15.52
CA LEU A 49 12.38 -13.94 14.92
C LEU A 49 13.75 -14.38 15.45
N ALA A 50 13.87 -14.68 16.74
CA ALA A 50 15.10 -15.21 17.33
C ALA A 50 15.46 -16.59 16.75
N SER A 51 14.45 -17.44 16.48
CA SER A 51 14.67 -18.76 15.87
C SER A 51 15.05 -18.73 14.38
N HIS A 52 14.81 -17.61 13.69
CA HIS A 52 15.19 -17.42 12.28
C HIS A 52 16.55 -16.77 12.05
N ALA A 53 17.27 -16.38 13.12
CA ALA A 53 18.59 -15.76 12.99
C ALA A 53 19.69 -16.73 12.49
N ASP A 54 19.45 -18.05 12.50
CA ASP A 54 20.47 -19.06 12.13
C ASP A 54 20.15 -19.92 10.88
N SER A 55 19.06 -19.66 10.15
CA SER A 55 18.86 -20.32 8.85
C SER A 55 19.41 -19.46 7.71
N VAL A 56 20.68 -19.67 7.39
CA VAL A 56 21.28 -19.31 6.09
C VAL A 56 20.55 -20.09 5.00
N VAL A 57 19.39 -19.58 4.57
CA VAL A 57 18.78 -20.02 3.32
C VAL A 57 19.46 -19.24 2.21
N ARG A 58 20.43 -19.91 1.58
CA ARG A 58 21.05 -19.50 0.33
C ARG A 58 19.97 -19.47 -0.76
N HIS A 59 19.38 -18.30 -0.98
CA HIS A 59 18.75 -17.98 -2.25
C HIS A 59 19.68 -17.03 -3.01
N SER A 60 20.20 -17.53 -4.12
CA SER A 60 21.08 -16.83 -5.06
C SER A 60 20.47 -15.51 -5.50
N THR A 61 20.87 -14.43 -4.83
CA THR A 61 20.70 -13.06 -5.32
C THR A 61 22.11 -12.57 -5.66
N PRO A 62 22.42 -12.25 -6.93
CA PRO A 62 23.70 -11.64 -7.24
C PRO A 62 23.67 -10.19 -6.77
N THR A 63 24.23 -9.95 -5.58
CA THR A 63 24.59 -8.61 -5.12
C THR A 63 25.87 -8.23 -5.85
N SER A 64 25.78 -7.45 -6.93
CA SER A 64 26.97 -6.79 -7.46
C SER A 64 27.40 -5.71 -6.48
N SER A 65 28.46 -6.03 -5.74
CA SER A 65 29.21 -5.12 -4.87
C SER A 65 29.71 -3.93 -5.70
N ILE A 66 29.19 -2.74 -5.42
CA ILE A 66 29.90 -1.50 -5.76
C ILE A 66 30.97 -1.33 -4.68
N VAL A 67 32.17 -1.81 -4.98
CA VAL A 67 33.39 -1.45 -4.25
C VAL A 67 33.75 -0.04 -4.72
N PHE A 68 33.54 0.95 -3.85
CA PHE A 68 34.20 2.25 -3.99
C PHE A 68 35.62 2.08 -3.46
N ASP A 69 36.63 2.19 -4.34
CA ASP A 69 37.83 2.94 -3.98
C ASP A 69 38.62 3.45 -5.20
N ASP A 70 39.18 4.64 -4.98
CA ASP A 70 40.34 5.32 -5.58
C ASP A 70 40.33 5.94 -7.01
N THR A 71 40.12 7.27 -7.03
CA THR A 71 41.14 8.32 -7.31
C THR A 71 41.90 8.37 -8.67
N VAL A 72 41.49 9.37 -9.49
CA VAL A 72 42.28 10.38 -10.24
C VAL A 72 43.10 10.02 -11.52
N LYS A 73 42.93 10.90 -12.53
CA LYS A 73 43.56 11.08 -13.88
C LYS A 73 42.84 10.34 -15.02
N GLY A 74 42.49 10.93 -16.16
CA GLY A 74 42.77 12.23 -16.76
C GLY A 74 42.69 12.10 -18.29
N SER A 75 42.01 13.05 -18.96
CA SER A 75 42.15 13.46 -20.38
C SER A 75 41.77 12.52 -21.55
N ASN A 76 40.73 12.97 -22.28
CA ASN A 76 40.61 13.23 -23.73
C ASN A 76 40.53 12.13 -24.82
N LEU A 77 39.44 12.29 -25.61
CA LEU A 77 39.23 12.06 -27.07
C LEU A 77 39.32 10.58 -27.52
N ILE A 78 38.39 10.00 -28.30
CA ILE A 78 37.97 10.35 -29.67
C ILE A 78 36.66 9.63 -30.07
N SER A 79 35.86 10.37 -30.86
CA SER A 79 34.89 10.01 -31.91
C SER A 79 34.81 8.56 -32.41
N GLU A 80 33.60 7.96 -32.47
CA GLU A 80 33.06 7.31 -33.70
C GLU A 80 31.55 7.02 -33.64
N MET A 81 30.94 6.98 -34.83
CA MET A 81 29.54 7.23 -35.17
C MET A 81 28.59 6.02 -35.07
N SER A 82 27.35 6.33 -34.67
CA SER A 82 26.07 5.87 -35.26
C SER A 82 25.81 4.37 -35.45
N TYR A 83 24.79 3.83 -34.78
CA TYR A 83 23.51 3.43 -35.42
C TYR A 83 22.37 3.50 -34.38
N ALA A 84 21.35 4.30 -34.68
CA ALA A 84 20.15 4.45 -33.87
C ALA A 84 19.13 3.34 -34.15
N PRO A 85 18.34 2.95 -33.14
CA PRO A 85 16.90 3.03 -33.32
C PRO A 85 16.24 3.77 -32.15
N GLY A 86 15.64 4.93 -32.45
CA GLY A 86 14.47 5.47 -31.75
C GLY A 86 14.56 5.63 -30.23
N ARG A 87 15.53 6.41 -29.72
CA ARG A 87 15.38 7.00 -28.38
C ARG A 87 14.33 8.10 -28.42
N LEU A 88 13.11 7.79 -27.98
CA LEU A 88 12.15 8.81 -27.56
C LEU A 88 12.67 9.46 -26.27
N SER A 89 13.44 10.53 -26.46
CA SER A 89 13.48 11.74 -25.63
C SER A 89 13.56 11.54 -24.11
N GLU A 90 14.73 11.18 -23.59
CA GLU A 90 15.12 11.62 -22.24
C GLU A 90 15.54 13.09 -22.32
N SER A 91 14.54 13.97 -22.19
CA SER A 91 14.75 15.40 -22.00
C SER A 91 15.35 15.62 -20.62
N ILE A 92 16.66 15.87 -20.57
CA ILE A 92 17.40 16.41 -19.44
C ILE A 92 16.81 17.80 -19.14
N GLY A 93 16.13 17.94 -18.01
CA GLY A 93 15.17 19.01 -17.69
C GLY A 93 13.73 18.51 -17.46
N GLY A 94 13.55 17.19 -17.43
CA GLY A 94 12.25 16.53 -17.41
C GLY A 94 11.51 16.68 -16.10
N VAL A 95 10.32 17.25 -16.18
CA VAL A 95 9.28 17.16 -15.15
C VAL A 95 9.15 15.68 -14.77
N ASP A 96 9.55 15.33 -13.55
CA ASP A 96 9.56 13.97 -13.05
C ASP A 96 8.10 13.52 -12.96
N ASN A 97 7.65 12.74 -13.93
CA ASN A 97 6.27 12.29 -14.05
C ASN A 97 6.18 10.78 -13.79
N PHE A 98 5.02 10.32 -13.36
CA PHE A 98 4.70 8.90 -13.27
C PHE A 98 3.35 8.59 -13.90
N ASP A 99 3.22 7.35 -14.36
CA ASP A 99 2.01 6.84 -14.97
C ASP A 99 1.16 6.12 -13.90
N LEU A 100 -0.05 6.59 -13.68
CA LEU A 100 -1.06 5.97 -12.82
C LEU A 100 -2.09 5.23 -13.67
N LEU A 101 -2.44 4.02 -13.27
CA LEU A 101 -3.60 3.30 -13.78
C LEU A 101 -4.74 3.43 -12.77
N LEU A 102 -5.90 3.91 -13.21
CA LEU A 102 -7.17 3.73 -12.51
C LEU A 102 -8.04 2.73 -13.27
N THR A 103 -8.70 1.83 -12.56
CA THR A 103 -9.58 0.81 -13.15
C THR A 103 -10.82 0.60 -12.30
N ASN A 104 -11.74 -0.22 -12.81
CA ASN A 104 -13.08 -0.42 -12.26
C ASN A 104 -13.94 0.87 -12.32
N ILE A 105 -13.86 1.61 -13.43
CA ILE A 105 -14.65 2.83 -13.68
C ILE A 105 -15.72 2.50 -14.73
N ASN A 106 -16.94 3.01 -14.57
CA ASN A 106 -18.03 2.75 -15.51
C ASN A 106 -17.68 3.25 -16.93
N ALA A 107 -18.07 2.50 -17.96
CA ALA A 107 -17.72 2.81 -19.34
C ALA A 107 -18.31 4.12 -19.88
N THR A 108 -19.37 4.66 -19.27
CA THR A 108 -19.97 5.95 -19.67
C THR A 108 -19.13 7.16 -19.23
N VAL A 109 -18.18 6.97 -18.31
CA VAL A 109 -17.35 8.04 -17.76
C VAL A 109 -16.38 8.57 -18.84
N SER A 110 -16.31 9.90 -18.96
CA SER A 110 -15.44 10.60 -19.91
C SER A 110 -14.02 10.82 -19.37
N GLU A 111 -13.08 11.20 -20.23
CA GLU A 111 -11.71 11.56 -19.80
C GLU A 111 -11.74 12.82 -18.91
N GLU A 112 -12.65 13.75 -19.19
CA GLU A 112 -12.85 15.02 -18.46
C GLU A 112 -13.46 14.81 -17.06
N ASP A 113 -14.35 13.82 -16.91
CA ASP A 113 -14.88 13.43 -15.60
C ASP A 113 -13.76 12.87 -14.71
N VAL A 114 -12.91 12.00 -15.28
CA VAL A 114 -11.77 11.42 -14.56
C VAL A 114 -10.74 12.50 -14.23
N GLN A 115 -10.46 13.43 -15.14
CA GLN A 115 -9.56 14.56 -14.86
C GLN A 115 -10.05 15.37 -13.67
N ARG A 116 -11.32 15.79 -13.65
CA ARG A 116 -11.91 16.55 -12.53
C ARG A 116 -11.88 15.77 -11.22
N MET A 117 -12.15 14.47 -11.27
CA MET A 117 -12.05 13.60 -10.10
C MET A 117 -10.61 13.58 -9.55
N VAL A 118 -9.62 13.37 -10.42
CA VAL A 118 -8.21 13.32 -10.03
C VAL A 118 -7.75 14.65 -9.43
N CYS A 119 -8.07 15.78 -10.06
CA CYS A 119 -7.77 17.11 -9.53
C CYS A 119 -8.36 17.31 -8.13
N ARG A 120 -9.64 16.95 -7.95
CA ARG A 120 -10.34 17.09 -6.66
C ARG A 120 -9.72 16.21 -5.58
N CYS A 121 -9.40 14.96 -5.89
CA CYS A 121 -8.82 14.01 -4.94
C CYS A 121 -7.40 14.40 -4.50
N LEU A 122 -6.63 14.99 -5.40
CA LEU A 122 -5.25 15.42 -5.12
C LEU A 122 -5.15 16.86 -4.61
N GLY A 123 -6.20 17.67 -4.77
CA GLY A 123 -6.11 19.12 -4.55
C GLY A 123 -5.25 19.82 -5.61
N ALA A 124 -5.13 19.22 -6.79
CA ALA A 124 -4.39 19.77 -7.92
C ALA A 124 -5.23 20.76 -8.72
N ARG A 125 -4.57 21.64 -9.48
CA ARG A 125 -5.24 22.51 -10.46
C ARG A 125 -5.50 21.73 -11.75
N ASP A 126 -6.53 22.12 -12.50
CA ASP A 126 -6.96 21.40 -13.72
C ASP A 126 -5.83 21.24 -14.76
N ASN A 127 -4.95 22.24 -14.84
CA ASN A 127 -3.80 22.24 -15.76
C ASN A 127 -2.66 21.29 -15.36
N GLU A 128 -2.70 20.69 -14.18
CA GLU A 128 -1.68 19.76 -13.69
C GLU A 128 -2.04 18.29 -13.99
N CYS A 129 -3.28 18.02 -14.44
CA CYS A 129 -3.80 16.67 -14.70
C CYS A 129 -4.21 16.46 -16.17
N ASN A 130 -3.53 17.09 -17.12
CA ASN A 130 -3.97 17.15 -18.53
C ASN A 130 -3.83 15.86 -19.34
N ASN A 131 -3.23 14.80 -18.78
CA ASN A 131 -2.85 13.60 -19.52
C ASN A 131 -3.66 12.39 -19.06
N VAL A 132 -4.98 12.46 -19.22
CA VAL A 132 -5.90 11.35 -18.96
C VAL A 132 -6.23 10.66 -20.27
N LYS A 133 -6.01 9.34 -20.34
CA LYS A 133 -6.33 8.52 -21.51
C LYS A 133 -7.20 7.34 -21.12
N LYS A 134 -8.39 7.27 -21.71
CA LYS A 134 -9.28 6.11 -21.61
C LYS A 134 -8.69 4.92 -22.37
N LEU A 135 -8.56 3.80 -21.67
CA LEU A 135 -8.02 2.56 -22.20
C LEU A 135 -9.18 1.64 -22.56
N VAL A 136 -9.48 1.58 -23.85
CA VAL A 136 -10.54 0.73 -24.42
C VAL A 136 -9.99 -0.11 -25.58
N PRO A 137 -10.48 -1.35 -25.76
CA PRO A 137 -10.13 -2.13 -26.93
C PRO A 137 -10.58 -1.43 -28.22
N ARG A 138 -9.78 -1.51 -29.28
CA ARG A 138 -10.07 -0.83 -30.56
C ARG A 138 -11.34 -1.33 -31.27
N TRP A 139 -11.72 -2.58 -31.03
CA TRP A 139 -12.76 -3.30 -31.77
C TRP A 139 -14.01 -3.60 -30.94
N VAL A 140 -14.11 -3.02 -29.74
CA VAL A 140 -15.21 -3.26 -28.80
C VAL A 140 -15.89 -1.92 -28.52
N ASP A 141 -17.22 -1.90 -28.61
CA ASP A 141 -17.97 -0.73 -28.18
C ASP A 141 -17.79 -0.55 -26.66
N CYS A 142 -17.51 0.68 -26.24
CA CYS A 142 -17.32 0.98 -24.83
C CYS A 142 -18.59 0.65 -24.02
N SER A 143 -19.77 0.77 -24.63
CA SER A 143 -21.05 0.51 -23.97
C SER A 143 -21.20 -0.94 -23.47
N THR A 144 -20.47 -1.89 -24.07
CA THR A 144 -20.55 -3.32 -23.71
C THR A 144 -19.56 -3.73 -22.62
N LEU A 145 -18.74 -2.81 -22.12
CA LEU A 145 -17.74 -3.08 -21.09
C LEU A 145 -18.33 -2.84 -19.70
N ASP A 146 -18.21 -3.82 -18.80
CA ASP A 146 -18.61 -3.68 -17.39
C ASP A 146 -17.85 -2.54 -16.69
N PHE A 147 -16.58 -2.37 -17.08
CA PHE A 147 -15.73 -1.29 -16.63
C PHE A 147 -14.66 -0.96 -17.67
N VAL A 148 -14.11 0.24 -17.56
CA VAL A 148 -12.98 0.74 -18.32
C VAL A 148 -11.84 1.11 -17.37
N SER A 149 -10.65 1.27 -17.94
CA SER A 149 -9.49 1.76 -17.22
C SER A 149 -8.99 3.06 -17.84
N PHE A 150 -8.27 3.84 -17.06
CA PHE A 150 -7.68 5.11 -17.49
C PHE A 150 -6.20 5.12 -17.12
N LYS A 151 -5.37 5.54 -18.08
CA LYS A 151 -3.97 5.91 -17.83
C LYS A 151 -3.93 7.40 -17.56
N ILE A 152 -3.27 7.80 -16.49
CA ILE A 152 -3.12 9.20 -16.11
C ILE A 152 -1.64 9.47 -15.90
N VAL A 153 -1.11 10.52 -16.55
CA VAL A 153 0.26 10.98 -16.29
C VAL A 153 0.19 12.12 -15.29
N LEU A 154 0.89 11.97 -14.18
CA LEU A 154 0.92 12.95 -13.09
C LEU A 154 2.37 13.33 -12.77
N ASP A 155 2.54 14.56 -12.30
CA ASP A 155 3.79 14.99 -11.67
C ASP A 155 4.05 14.13 -10.42
N ARG A 156 5.30 13.70 -10.25
CA ARG A 156 5.74 12.83 -9.15
C ARG A 156 5.52 13.45 -7.78
N LYS A 157 5.38 14.77 -7.65
CA LYS A 157 4.95 15.41 -6.40
C LYS A 157 3.63 14.84 -5.86
N TRP A 158 2.74 14.37 -6.75
CA TRP A 158 1.47 13.78 -6.39
C TRP A 158 1.55 12.30 -6.03
N LYS A 159 2.68 11.64 -6.30
CA LYS A 159 2.83 10.19 -6.09
C LYS A 159 2.50 9.73 -4.67
N PRO A 160 2.96 10.39 -3.59
CA PRO A 160 2.63 9.97 -2.23
C PRO A 160 1.11 9.97 -1.98
N ALA A 161 0.42 11.01 -2.44
CA ALA A 161 -1.02 11.12 -2.29
C ALA A 161 -1.78 10.14 -3.20
N ALA A 162 -1.40 10.06 -4.47
CA ALA A 162 -2.03 9.19 -5.47
C ALA A 162 -1.93 7.69 -5.12
N MET A 163 -0.93 7.30 -4.34
CA MET A 163 -0.73 5.90 -3.93
C MET A 163 -1.44 5.54 -2.61
N MET A 164 -2.19 6.45 -1.98
CA MET A 164 -3.01 6.15 -0.81
C MET A 164 -4.39 5.62 -1.23
N SER A 165 -4.89 4.59 -0.55
CA SER A 165 -6.23 4.04 -0.80
C SER A 165 -7.36 4.99 -0.40
N SER A 166 -7.10 5.92 0.52
CA SER A 166 -8.04 6.95 0.97
C SER A 166 -8.22 8.09 -0.03
N THR A 167 -7.32 8.24 -1.01
CA THR A 167 -7.38 9.33 -1.99
C THR A 167 -8.51 9.14 -2.99
N TRP A 168 -8.85 7.90 -3.31
CA TRP A 168 -9.77 7.58 -4.39
C TRP A 168 -11.18 7.25 -3.88
N PRO A 169 -12.22 7.54 -4.67
CA PRO A 169 -13.57 7.04 -4.41
C PRO A 169 -13.61 5.52 -4.19
N LYS A 170 -14.60 5.07 -3.42
CA LYS A 170 -14.82 3.64 -3.16
C LYS A 170 -14.89 2.85 -4.46
N ASN A 171 -14.34 1.64 -4.42
CA ASN A 171 -14.30 0.67 -5.52
C ASN A 171 -13.37 1.02 -6.71
N ILE A 172 -12.74 2.20 -6.74
CA ILE A 172 -11.69 2.46 -7.73
C ILE A 172 -10.43 1.71 -7.31
N LYS A 173 -9.85 0.97 -8.26
CA LYS A 173 -8.56 0.30 -8.09
C LYS A 173 -7.48 1.11 -8.78
N PHE A 174 -6.30 1.16 -8.17
CA PHE A 174 -5.20 1.96 -8.68
C PHE A 174 -3.85 1.23 -8.58
N ARG A 175 -2.93 1.54 -9.50
CA ARG A 175 -1.53 1.11 -9.44
C ARG A 175 -0.62 2.01 -10.27
N GLU A 176 0.66 2.04 -9.95
CA GLU A 176 1.67 2.66 -10.79
C GLU A 176 2.02 1.77 -11.99
N PHE A 177 2.07 2.36 -13.19
CA PHE A 177 2.70 1.75 -14.35
C PHE A 177 4.22 1.92 -14.24
N LYS A 178 4.90 0.83 -13.89
CA LYS A 178 6.36 0.78 -13.94
C LYS A 178 6.80 0.24 -15.29
N ARG A 179 7.64 1.00 -16.00
CA ARG A 179 8.36 0.49 -17.17
C ARG A 179 9.26 -0.65 -16.72
N ARG A 180 8.97 -1.88 -17.15
CA ARG A 180 9.86 -3.03 -16.95
C ARG A 180 10.80 -3.09 -18.15
N LEU A 181 12.10 -3.20 -17.89
CA LEU A 181 13.12 -3.32 -18.94
C LEU A 181 13.24 -4.75 -19.49
N CYS A 182 12.76 -5.75 -18.74
CA CYS A 182 12.62 -7.11 -19.21
C CYS A 182 11.16 -7.41 -19.55
N THR A 183 10.85 -7.60 -20.83
CA THR A 183 9.58 -8.15 -21.27
C THR A 183 9.61 -9.66 -21.15
N TRP A 184 8.60 -10.25 -20.52
CA TRP A 184 8.44 -11.70 -20.51
C TRP A 184 8.10 -12.18 -21.92
N LYS A 185 8.74 -13.27 -22.34
CA LYS A 185 8.34 -14.08 -23.49
C LYS A 185 8.25 -15.54 -23.03
N PRO A 186 7.35 -16.35 -23.60
CA PRO A 186 7.37 -17.78 -23.35
C PRO A 186 8.69 -18.36 -23.85
N ASP A 187 9.19 -19.39 -23.17
CA ASP A 187 10.30 -20.19 -23.67
C ASP A 187 9.80 -20.97 -24.89
N ASP A 188 10.56 -20.93 -25.99
CA ASP A 188 10.29 -21.74 -27.17
C ASP A 188 10.62 -23.21 -26.82
N MET A 189 9.63 -23.96 -26.34
CA MET A 189 9.70 -25.43 -26.18
C MET A 189 8.77 -26.13 -27.18
#